data_AF-A0A2N1HMA1-F1
#
_entry.id   AF-A0A2N1HMA1-F1
#
_cell.length_a   1.000
_cell.length_b   1.000
_cell.length_c   1.000
_cell.angle_alpha   90.00
_cell.angle_beta   90.00
_cell.angle_gamma   90.00
#
_symmetry.space_group_name_H-M   'P 1'
#
loop_
_entity.id
_entity.type
_entity.pdbx_description
1 polymer ?
#
loop_
_entity_poly.entity_id
_entity_poly.type
_entity_poly.pdbx_seq_one_letter_code
_entity_poly.pdbx_strand_id
1 'polypeptide(L)'
;MSKVIQVLAQIASDALLINQDSLTKMLLLAEISQNQKESMIAMDIDALTDSIHDLPDIKCFPIVIPEDEEHKTSIINQHLINFKQG
;
A
#
# COMPACT_ATOMS: atom_id res chain seq x y z
N MET A 1 -1.37 10.46 -13.04
CA MET A 1 -1.81 9.67 -11.85
C MET A 1 -1.96 8.23 -12.31
N SER A 2 -1.27 7.28 -11.68
CA SER A 2 -1.26 5.87 -12.14
C SER A 2 -2.67 5.26 -12.02
N LYS A 3 -3.13 4.56 -13.05
CA LYS A 3 -4.44 3.87 -13.04
C LYS A 3 -4.53 2.83 -11.92
N VAL A 4 -3.42 2.15 -11.61
CA VAL A 4 -3.35 1.20 -10.50
C VAL A 4 -3.58 1.88 -9.16
N ILE A 5 -3.00 3.07 -8.94
CA ILE A 5 -3.21 3.84 -7.71
C ILE A 5 -4.68 4.26 -7.57
N GLN A 6 -5.34 4.66 -8.66
CA GLN A 6 -6.77 5.01 -8.63
C GLN A 6 -7.64 3.81 -8.25
N VAL A 7 -7.34 2.63 -8.82
CA VAL A 7 -8.03 1.38 -8.47
C VAL A 7 -7.81 1.03 -6.99
N LEU A 8 -6.58 1.11 -6.49
CA LEU A 8 -6.28 0.86 -5.08
C LEU A 8 -6.99 1.84 -4.14
N ALA A 9 -7.02 3.13 -4.50
CA ALA A 9 -7.75 4.14 -3.74
C ALA A 9 -9.27 3.84 -3.72
N GLN A 10 -9.83 3.41 -4.85
CA GLN A 10 -11.23 3.02 -4.93
C GLN A 10 -11.54 1.81 -4.03
N ILE A 11 -10.70 0.77 -4.07
CA ILE A 11 -10.80 -0.41 -3.19
C ILE A 11 -10.75 0.00 -1.71
N ALA A 12 -9.81 0.86 -1.35
CA ALA A 12 -9.66 1.33 0.04
C ALA A 12 -10.84 2.21 0.49
N SER A 13 -11.51 2.89 -0.43
CA SER A 13 -12.63 3.80 -0.15
C SER A 13 -14.00 3.13 -0.13
N ASP A 14 -14.13 1.91 -0.67
CA ASP A 14 -15.41 1.20 -0.81
C ASP A 14 -15.41 -0.12 -0.03
N ALA A 15 -16.11 -0.13 1.10
CA ALA A 15 -16.25 -1.31 1.97
C ALA A 15 -17.00 -2.48 1.29
N LEU A 16 -17.70 -2.25 0.18
CA LEU A 16 -18.35 -3.34 -0.58
C LEU A 16 -17.35 -4.16 -1.39
N LEU A 17 -16.14 -3.64 -1.64
CA LEU A 17 -15.07 -4.29 -2.40
C LEU A 17 -14.19 -5.22 -1.56
N ILE A 18 -14.56 -5.46 -0.30
CA ILE A 18 -13.85 -6.38 0.61
C ILE A 18 -14.09 -7.86 0.24
N ASN A 19 -15.21 -8.17 -0.43
CA ASN A 19 -15.48 -9.54 -0.89
C ASN A 19 -14.89 -9.80 -2.28
N GLN A 20 -14.50 -11.05 -2.53
CA GLN A 20 -13.73 -11.43 -3.71
C GLN A 20 -14.52 -11.29 -5.02
N ASP A 21 -15.84 -11.51 -4.99
CA ASP A 21 -16.72 -11.41 -6.16
C ASP A 21 -16.90 -9.97 -6.63
N SER A 22 -17.14 -9.04 -5.70
CA SER A 22 -17.27 -7.61 -6.00
C SER A 22 -15.95 -7.02 -6.47
N LEU A 23 -14.84 -7.40 -5.82
CA LEU A 23 -13.50 -7.03 -6.24
C LEU A 23 -13.20 -7.49 -7.67
N THR A 24 -13.46 -8.76 -7.98
CA THR A 24 -13.20 -9.32 -9.32
C THR A 24 -14.02 -8.61 -10.40
N LYS A 25 -15.30 -8.33 -10.13
CA LYS A 25 -16.18 -7.59 -11.06
C LYS A 25 -15.67 -6.16 -11.30
N MET A 26 -15.22 -5.48 -10.26
CA MET A 26 -14.66 -4.13 -10.38
C MET A 26 -13.36 -4.17 -11.19
N LEU A 27 -12.45 -5.11 -10.91
CA LEU A 27 -11.18 -5.25 -11.61
C LEU A 27 -11.36 -5.63 -13.10
N LEU A 28 -12.41 -6.37 -13.46
CA LEU A 28 -12.75 -6.62 -14.87
C LEU A 28 -12.98 -5.31 -15.64
N LEU A 29 -13.65 -4.34 -15.02
CA LEU A 29 -13.94 -3.03 -15.61
C LEU A 29 -12.76 -2.06 -15.53
N ALA A 30 -11.79 -2.32 -14.66
CA ALA A 30 -10.62 -1.47 -14.52
C ALA A 30 -9.68 -1.56 -15.74
N GLU A 31 -9.25 -0.39 -16.23
CA GLU A 31 -8.33 -0.26 -17.35
C GLU A 31 -6.85 -0.43 -16.93
N ILE A 32 -6.55 -1.52 -16.23
CA ILE A 32 -5.21 -1.95 -15.82
C ILE A 32 -4.85 -3.27 -16.49
N SER A 33 -3.57 -3.64 -16.47
CA SER A 33 -3.11 -4.88 -17.13
C SER A 33 -3.66 -6.13 -16.45
N GLN A 34 -3.72 -7.23 -17.18
CA GLN A 34 -4.19 -8.52 -16.64
C GLN A 34 -3.31 -8.99 -15.46
N ASN A 35 -1.99 -8.86 -15.57
CA ASN A 35 -1.06 -9.20 -14.49
C ASN A 35 -1.37 -8.41 -13.21
N GLN A 36 -1.64 -7.10 -13.32
CA GLN A 36 -2.02 -6.28 -12.16
C GLN A 36 -3.35 -6.73 -11.54
N LYS A 37 -4.34 -7.11 -12.36
CA LYS A 37 -5.63 -7.65 -11.85
C LYS A 37 -5.40 -8.96 -11.08
N GLU A 38 -4.59 -9.85 -11.63
CA GLU A 38 -4.28 -11.14 -11.03
C GLU A 38 -3.52 -10.98 -9.71
N SER A 39 -2.49 -10.12 -9.68
CA SER A 39 -1.77 -9.80 -8.44
C SER A 39 -2.68 -9.18 -7.38
N MET A 40 -3.62 -8.30 -7.78
CA MET A 40 -4.61 -7.72 -6.86
C MET A 40 -5.59 -8.76 -6.30
N ILE A 41 -6.07 -9.70 -7.13
CA ILE A 41 -6.97 -10.79 -6.68
C ILE A 41 -6.24 -11.75 -5.75
N ALA A 42 -4.98 -12.06 -6.05
CA ALA A 42 -4.13 -12.92 -5.23
C ALA A 42 -3.60 -12.24 -3.96
N MET A 43 -3.79 -10.92 -3.82
CA MET A 43 -3.17 -10.07 -2.80
C MET A 43 -1.63 -10.20 -2.79
N ASP A 44 -1.04 -10.44 -3.96
CA ASP A 44 0.40 -10.58 -4.17
C ASP A 44 1.03 -9.20 -4.35
N ILE A 45 1.54 -8.65 -3.25
CA ILE A 45 2.10 -7.29 -3.21
C ILE A 45 3.40 -7.22 -4.03
N ASP A 46 4.21 -8.27 -4.03
CA ASP A 46 5.50 -8.29 -4.73
C ASP A 46 5.26 -8.30 -6.24
N ALA A 47 4.40 -9.21 -6.73
CA ALA A 47 4.02 -9.25 -8.15
C ALA A 47 3.32 -7.96 -8.60
N LEU A 48 2.49 -7.36 -7.74
CA LEU A 48 1.85 -6.08 -8.04
C LEU A 48 2.89 -4.96 -8.14
N THR A 49 3.86 -4.90 -7.23
CA THR A 49 4.93 -3.89 -7.23
C THR A 49 5.80 -4.00 -8.47
N ASP A 50 6.23 -5.21 -8.83
CA ASP A 50 7.04 -5.47 -10.03
C ASP A 50 6.32 -5.08 -11.33
N SER A 51 4.97 -5.15 -11.32
CA SER A 51 4.15 -4.77 -12.46
C SER A 51 3.89 -3.26 -12.59
N ILE A 52 4.30 -2.44 -11.62
CA ILE A 52 4.11 -0.98 -11.64
C ILE A 52 5.46 -0.29 -11.84
N HIS A 53 5.75 0.09 -13.07
CA HIS A 53 7.03 0.71 -13.44
C HIS A 53 7.14 2.21 -13.11
N ASP A 54 6.03 2.88 -12.80
CA ASP A 54 5.96 4.34 -12.55
C ASP A 54 5.59 4.69 -11.09
N LEU A 55 6.05 3.90 -10.11
CA LEU A 55 5.93 4.32 -8.71
C LEU A 55 6.99 5.38 -8.42
N PRO A 56 6.61 6.60 -7.96
CA PRO A 56 7.59 7.57 -7.53
C PRO A 56 8.36 7.00 -6.33
N ASP A 57 9.69 7.10 -6.35
CA ASP A 57 10.52 6.83 -5.18
C ASP A 57 10.12 7.77 -4.03
N ILE A 58 9.35 7.28 -3.07
CA ILE A 58 9.01 8.03 -1.86
C ILE A 58 10.19 7.93 -0.91
N LYS A 59 11.12 8.89 -1.02
CA LYS A 59 12.22 9.03 -0.06
C LYS A 59 11.70 9.76 1.18
N CYS A 60 11.48 9.02 2.27
CA CYS A 60 11.23 9.61 3.58
C CYS A 60 12.58 9.96 4.22
N PHE A 61 12.86 11.25 4.37
CA PHE A 61 14.04 11.70 5.10
C PHE A 61 13.66 11.96 6.56
N PRO A 62 14.37 11.39 7.54
CA PRO A 62 14.16 11.76 8.93
C PRO A 62 14.45 13.26 9.08
N ILE A 63 13.49 14.00 9.64
CA ILE A 63 13.71 15.38 10.06
C ILE A 63 14.61 15.31 11.29
N VAL A 64 15.89 15.61 11.10
CA VAL A 64 16.81 15.82 12.23
C VAL A 64 16.50 17.20 12.79
N ILE A 65 15.80 17.23 13.93
CA ILE A 65 15.60 18.45 14.69
C ILE A 65 16.96 18.81 15.31
N PRO A 66 17.46 20.05 15.16
CA PRO A 66 18.71 20.45 15.79
C PRO A 66 18.64 20.24 17.30
N GLU A 67 19.75 19.75 17.88
CA GLU A 67 19.93 19.52 19.31
C GLU A 67 20.01 20.85 20.09
N ASP A 68 18.99 21.68 20.03
CA ASP A 68 18.79 22.71 21.05
C ASP A 68 17.30 23.06 21.12
N GLU A 69 16.59 22.28 21.92
CA GLU A 69 15.44 22.63 22.77
C GLU A 69 14.79 21.31 23.20
N GLU A 70 14.71 21.15 24.51
CA GLU A 70 14.37 19.94 25.27
C GLU A 70 12.94 19.45 25.00
N HIS A 71 12.66 18.85 23.84
CA HIS A 71 11.37 18.23 23.56
C HIS A 71 11.55 16.75 23.20
N LYS A 72 11.41 15.90 24.23
CA LYS A 72 11.25 14.44 24.13
C LYS A 72 10.15 14.10 23.12
N THR A 73 10.53 13.84 21.87
CA THR A 73 9.69 13.15 20.91
C THR A 73 10.01 11.67 20.99
N SER A 74 9.25 10.95 21.81
CA SER A 74 9.26 9.49 21.82
C SER A 74 8.65 9.01 20.51
N ILE A 75 9.46 8.57 19.54
CA ILE A 75 8.97 7.84 18.38
C ILE A 75 8.52 6.47 18.87
N ILE A 76 7.23 6.32 19.16
CA ILE A 76 6.62 5.02 19.40
C ILE A 76 6.28 4.42 18.03
N ASN A 77 7.20 3.61 17.48
CA ASN A 77 6.87 2.76 16.34
C ASN A 77 5.90 1.67 16.82
N GLN A 78 4.60 1.91 16.66
CA GLN A 78 3.54 1.00 17.10
C GLN A 78 3.23 -0.11 16.08
N HIS A 79 4.24 -0.61 15.36
CA HIS A 79 4.02 -1.70 14.42
C HIS A 79 5.21 -2.65 14.27
N LEU A 80 5.55 -3.37 15.35
CA LEU A 80 6.04 -4.74 15.26
C LEU A 80 5.44 -5.54 16.42
N ILE A 81 4.19 -5.98 16.22
CA ILE A 81 3.54 -6.99 17.04
C ILE A 81 4.21 -8.35 16.73
N ASN A 82 4.88 -8.91 17.73
CA ASN A 82 5.19 -10.33 17.96
C ASN A 82 5.76 -11.19 16.83
N PHE A 83 7.03 -11.62 16.95
CA PHE A 83 7.38 -13.03 16.71
C PHE A 83 8.45 -13.56 17.69
N LYS A 84 7.93 -14.37 18.63
CA LYS A 84 8.48 -15.55 19.32
C LYS A 84 9.56 -15.44 20.40
N GLN A 85 9.10 -15.84 21.59
CA GLN A 85 9.86 -16.47 22.67
C GLN A 85 10.62 -17.72 22.18
N GLY A 86 11.79 -17.95 22.77
CA GLY A 86 12.63 -19.14 22.61
C GLY A 86 13.98 -18.91 23.27
#